data_AF-A0A9E0IKJ5-F1
#
_entry.id   AF-A0A9E0IKJ5-F1
#
_cell.length_a   1.000
_cell.length_b   1.000
_cell.length_c   1.000
_cell.angle_alpha   90.00
_cell.angle_beta   90.00
_cell.angle_gamma   90.00
#
_symmetry.space_group_name_H-M   'P 1'
#
loop_
_entity.id
_entity.type
_entity.pdbx_description
1 polymer ?
#
loop_
_entity_poly.entity_id
_entity_poly.type
_entity_poly.pdbx_seq_one_letter_code
_entity_poly.pdbx_strand_id
1 'polypeptide(L)'
;MMVIRGDEARALHDELVASQKAERERRLAAAIATATAKQPFDLEEFDRLYPGRPGSRARADREADRTYQYYVDYPDALTVAEFVDTLVAQEQW
;
A
#
# COMPACT_ATOMS: atom_id res chain seq x y z
N MET A 1 -5.84 21.42 -25.39
CA MET A 1 -5.95 20.12 -24.71
C MET A 1 -6.75 19.19 -25.61
N MET A 2 -6.14 18.16 -26.17
CA MET A 2 -6.81 17.20 -27.04
C MET A 2 -7.47 16.13 -26.16
N VAL A 3 -8.78 15.90 -26.35
CA VAL A 3 -9.52 14.88 -25.60
C VAL A 3 -9.44 13.57 -26.38
N ILE A 4 -8.75 12.57 -25.83
CA ILE A 4 -8.71 11.21 -26.37
C ILE A 4 -10.04 10.53 -26.02
N ARG A 5 -10.71 9.91 -26.99
CA ARG A 5 -12.06 9.31 -26.82
C ARG A 5 -12.09 7.88 -27.36
N GLY A 6 -13.06 7.11 -26.89
CA GLY A 6 -13.31 5.76 -27.40
C GLY A 6 -12.17 4.79 -27.11
N ASP A 7 -11.86 3.92 -28.07
CA ASP A 7 -10.91 2.83 -27.89
C ASP A 7 -9.47 3.30 -27.60
N GLU A 8 -9.07 4.47 -28.14
CA GLU A 8 -7.76 5.07 -27.85
C GLU A 8 -7.63 5.51 -26.38
N ALA A 9 -8.72 6.01 -25.79
CA ALA A 9 -8.74 6.39 -24.38
C ALA A 9 -8.65 5.16 -23.48
N ARG A 10 -9.27 4.05 -23.89
CA ARG A 10 -9.22 2.79 -23.17
C ARG A 10 -7.83 2.16 -23.24
N ALA A 11 -7.21 2.12 -24.42
CA ALA A 11 -5.85 1.62 -24.59
C ALA A 11 -4.84 2.41 -23.75
N LEU A 12 -4.92 3.75 -23.77
CA LEU A 12 -4.06 4.60 -22.95
C LEU A 12 -4.31 4.39 -21.45
N HIS A 13 -5.56 4.21 -21.04
CA HIS A 13 -5.90 3.91 -19.66
C HIS A 13 -5.28 2.57 -19.21
N ASP A 14 -5.44 1.53 -20.01
CA ASP A 14 -4.91 0.19 -19.69
C ASP A 14 -3.37 0.22 -19.60
N GLU A 15 -2.70 0.93 -20.51
CA GLU A 15 -1.24 1.13 -20.47
C GLU A 15 -0.82 1.89 -19.20
N LEU A 16 -1.53 2.97 -18.85
CA LEU A 16 -1.25 3.75 -17.66
C LEU A 16 -1.41 2.91 -16.39
N VAL A 17 -2.50 2.15 -16.28
CA VAL A 17 -2.76 1.25 -15.15
C VAL A 17 -1.66 0.20 -15.04
N ALA A 18 -1.25 -0.42 -16.15
CA ALA A 18 -0.18 -1.40 -16.16
C ALA A 18 1.17 -0.79 -15.73
N SER A 19 1.49 0.40 -16.24
CA SER A 19 2.72 1.13 -15.89
C SER A 19 2.76 1.51 -14.41
N GLN A 20 1.66 2.05 -13.89
CA GLN A 20 1.53 2.40 -12.47
C GLN A 20 1.64 1.19 -11.56
N LYS A 21 1.04 0.05 -11.94
CA LYS A 21 1.16 -1.20 -11.20
C LYS A 21 2.62 -1.68 -11.14
N ALA A 22 3.32 -1.70 -12.27
CA ALA A 22 4.72 -2.11 -12.33
C ALA A 22 5.62 -1.19 -11.49
N GLU A 23 5.39 0.13 -11.54
CA GLU A 23 6.12 1.09 -10.72
C GLU A 23 5.84 0.89 -9.22
N ARG A 24 4.58 0.63 -8.84
CA ARG A 24 4.21 0.31 -7.46
C ARG A 24 4.97 -0.92 -6.96
N GLU A 25 5.01 -2.00 -7.74
CA GLU A 25 5.76 -3.22 -7.39
C GLU A 25 7.26 -2.96 -7.24
N ARG A 26 7.86 -2.18 -8.13
CA ARG A 26 9.29 -1.81 -8.05
C ARG A 26 9.62 -1.03 -6.79
N ARG A 27 8.81 -0.02 -6.44
CA ARG A 27 9.00 0.78 -5.22
C ARG A 27 8.90 -0.09 -3.97
N LEU A 28 7.92 -0.99 -3.92
CA LEU A 28 7.77 -1.90 -2.80
C LEU A 28 8.99 -2.82 -2.65
N ALA A 29 9.45 -3.42 -3.75
CA ALA A 29 10.63 -4.29 -3.73
C ALA A 29 11.89 -3.53 -3.27
N ALA A 30 12.08 -2.30 -3.74
CA ALA A 30 13.19 -1.44 -3.31
C ALA A 30 13.10 -1.09 -1.82
N ALA A 31 11.92 -0.71 -1.33
CA ALA A 31 11.71 -0.37 0.07
C ALA A 31 11.98 -1.56 0.99
N ILE A 32 11.46 -2.75 0.67
CA ILE A 32 11.72 -3.99 1.42
C ILE A 32 13.23 -4.30 1.44
N ALA A 33 13.92 -4.16 0.31
CA ALA A 33 15.36 -4.42 0.23
C ALA A 33 16.18 -3.47 1.14
N THR A 34 15.73 -2.23 1.31
CA THR A 34 16.40 -1.25 2.19
C THR A 34 16.01 -1.37 3.66
N ALA A 35 14.85 -1.95 3.97
CA ALA A 35 14.27 -2.00 5.31
C ALA A 35 14.80 -3.19 6.15
N THR A 36 16.12 -3.40 6.19
CA THR A 36 16.75 -4.59 6.79
C THR A 36 16.57 -4.70 8.31
N ALA A 37 16.37 -3.58 9.00
CA ALA A 37 16.12 -3.53 10.45
C ALA A 37 14.62 -3.48 10.81
N LYS A 38 13.73 -3.46 9.81
CA LYS A 38 12.29 -3.35 10.01
C LYS A 38 11.68 -4.73 10.24
N GLN A 39 10.74 -4.82 11.17
CA GLN A 39 9.95 -6.03 11.38
C GLN A 39 9.23 -6.40 10.08
N PRO A 40 9.25 -7.69 9.65
CA PRO A 40 8.42 -8.16 8.55
C PRO A 40 6.94 -7.85 8.79
N PHE A 41 6.25 -7.34 7.77
CA PHE A 41 4.81 -7.07 7.90
C PHE A 41 4.01 -8.36 8.07
N ASP A 42 3.12 -8.39 9.07
CA ASP A 42 2.14 -9.45 9.28
C ASP A 42 0.75 -8.82 9.39
N LEU A 43 -0.15 -9.24 8.48
CA LEU A 43 -1.53 -8.76 8.45
C LEU A 43 -2.33 -9.20 9.68
N GLU A 44 -2.04 -10.37 10.26
CA GLU A 44 -2.77 -10.85 11.45
C GLU A 44 -2.39 -10.10 12.72
N GLU A 45 -1.13 -9.70 12.83
CA GLU A 45 -0.67 -8.78 13.88
C GLU A 45 -1.30 -7.39 13.69
N PHE A 46 -1.31 -6.88 12.46
CA PHE A 46 -1.96 -5.61 12.14
C PHE A 46 -3.45 -5.63 12.49
N ASP A 47 -4.22 -6.62 12.02
CA ASP A 47 -5.67 -6.72 12.25
C ASP A 47 -6.01 -6.89 13.75
N ARG A 48 -5.04 -7.36 14.58
CA ARG A 48 -5.20 -7.48 16.03
C ARG A 48 -4.97 -6.15 16.76
N LEU A 49 -3.98 -5.37 16.30
CA LEU A 49 -3.59 -4.11 16.91
C LEU A 49 -4.46 -2.94 16.42
N TYR A 50 -4.88 -2.98 15.16
CA TYR A 50 -5.68 -1.92 14.55
C TYR A 50 -7.13 -1.98 15.04
N PRO A 51 -7.66 -0.92 15.68
CA PRO A 51 -9.01 -0.93 16.24
C PRO A 51 -10.13 -0.88 15.16
N GLY A 52 -9.78 -0.63 13.90
CA GLY A 52 -10.71 -0.61 12.78
C GLY A 52 -11.10 -2.01 12.30
N ARG A 53 -12.37 -2.21 11.94
CA ARG A 53 -12.80 -3.47 11.33
C ARG A 53 -12.12 -3.68 9.98
N PRO A 54 -11.73 -4.91 9.63
CA PRO A 54 -11.28 -5.22 8.28
C PRO A 54 -12.39 -4.81 7.29
N GLY A 55 -12.05 -3.92 6.36
CA GLY A 55 -12.99 -3.50 5.31
C GLY A 55 -13.44 -4.69 4.45
N SER A 56 -14.50 -4.53 3.66
CA SER A 56 -15.09 -5.60 2.83
C SER A 56 -14.20 -6.09 1.67
N ARG A 57 -12.94 -5.65 1.60
CA ARG A 57 -11.99 -6.06 0.56
C ARG A 57 -11.51 -7.48 0.81
N ALA A 58 -11.17 -8.19 -0.27
CA ALA A 58 -10.53 -9.49 -0.18
C ALA A 58 -9.25 -9.40 0.66
N ARG A 59 -8.95 -10.45 1.43
CA ARG A 59 -7.79 -10.49 2.35
C ARG A 59 -6.48 -10.14 1.61
N ALA A 60 -6.27 -10.71 0.43
CA ALA A 60 -5.08 -10.48 -0.38
C ALA A 60 -4.90 -9.01 -0.79
N ASP A 61 -5.98 -8.33 -1.18
CA ASP A 61 -5.91 -6.91 -1.55
C ASP A 61 -5.58 -6.04 -0.34
N ARG A 62 -6.17 -6.35 0.83
CA ARG A 62 -5.85 -5.64 2.09
C ARG A 62 -4.38 -5.83 2.46
N GLU A 63 -3.89 -7.06 2.37
CA GLU A 63 -2.50 -7.37 2.67
C GLU A 63 -1.54 -6.62 1.73
N ALA A 64 -1.81 -6.63 0.42
CA ALA A 64 -1.00 -5.92 -0.56
C ALA A 64 -1.01 -4.39 -0.36
N ASP A 65 -2.13 -3.82 0.07
CA ASP A 65 -2.26 -2.40 0.38
C ASP A 65 -1.53 -2.02 1.67
N ARG A 66 -1.76 -2.77 2.75
CA ARG A 66 -1.12 -2.49 4.05
C ARG A 66 0.38 -2.75 4.04
N THR A 67 0.83 -3.79 3.33
CA THR A 67 2.26 -4.04 3.12
C THR A 67 2.90 -2.86 2.39
N TYR A 68 2.24 -2.35 1.34
CA TYR A 68 2.76 -1.20 0.61
C TYR A 68 2.88 0.03 1.50
N GLN A 69 1.82 0.36 2.24
CA GLN A 69 1.83 1.48 3.17
C GLN A 69 2.96 1.34 4.18
N TYR A 70 3.04 0.18 4.84
CA TYR A 70 4.04 -0.06 5.87
C TYR A 70 5.47 0.14 5.38
N TYR A 71 5.83 -0.38 4.21
CA TYR A 71 7.21 -0.26 3.71
C TYR A 71 7.50 1.04 2.97
N VAL A 72 6.54 1.56 2.20
CA VAL A 72 6.77 2.69 1.28
C VAL A 72 6.26 4.01 1.83
N ASP A 73 5.05 4.04 2.38
CA ASP A 73 4.43 5.28 2.85
C ASP A 73 4.88 5.64 4.28
N TYR A 74 5.19 4.64 5.11
CA TYR A 74 5.65 4.80 6.49
C TYR A 74 7.03 4.13 6.70
N PRO A 75 8.07 4.54 5.96
CA PRO A 75 9.38 3.88 6.01
C PRO A 75 9.99 3.93 7.43
N ASP A 76 9.70 4.98 8.19
CA ASP A 76 10.25 5.23 9.52
C ASP A 76 9.65 4.34 10.63
N ALA A 77 8.44 3.79 10.43
CA ALA A 77 7.88 2.84 11.38
C ALA A 77 8.68 1.53 11.32
N LEU A 78 9.33 1.13 12.41
CA LEU A 78 10.17 -0.07 12.44
C LEU A 78 9.39 -1.34 12.78
N THR A 79 8.21 -1.17 13.39
CA THR A 79 7.34 -2.27 13.83
C THR A 79 5.89 -2.08 13.37
N VAL A 80 5.14 -3.18 13.34
CA VAL A 80 3.70 -3.15 13.00
C VAL A 80 2.93 -2.29 14.02
N ALA A 81 3.33 -2.31 15.29
CA ALA A 81 2.74 -1.50 16.35
C ALA A 81 2.93 0.02 16.10
N GLU A 82 4.16 0.46 15.81
CA GLU A 82 4.45 1.87 15.51
C GLU A 82 3.69 2.36 14.27
N PHE A 83 3.55 1.49 13.27
CA PHE A 83 2.74 1.78 12.10
C PHE A 83 1.26 1.96 12.44
N VAL A 84 0.69 1.05 13.25
CA VAL A 84 -0.69 1.16 13.73
C VAL A 84 -0.90 2.44 14.53
N ASP A 85 0.01 2.77 15.44
CA ASP A 85 -0.06 4.01 16.23
C ASP A 85 -0.08 5.25 15.32
N THR A 86 0.74 5.24 14.27
CA THR A 86 0.78 6.34 13.28
C THR A 86 -0.53 6.47 12.53
N LEU A 87 -1.13 5.36 12.08
CA LEU A 87 -2.42 5.39 11.39
C LEU A 87 -3.56 5.86 12.30
N VAL A 88 -3.62 5.34 13.53
CA VAL A 88 -4.64 5.74 14.52
C VAL A 88 -4.51 7.22 14.84
N ALA A 89 -3.28 7.74 14.95
CA ALA A 89 -3.04 9.16 15.15
C ALA A 89 -3.54 10.02 13.98
N GLN A 90 -3.45 9.55 12.74
CA GLN A 90 -3.95 10.27 11.56
C GLN A 90 -5.48 10.29 11.46
N GLU A 91 -6.17 9.24 11.87
CA GLU A 91 -7.64 9.16 11.83
C GLU A 91 -8.34 10.02 12.90
N GLN A 92 -7.59 10.58 13.86
CA GLN A 92 -8.11 11.44 14.92
C GLN A 92 -8.14 12.95 14.57
N TRP A 93 -7.72 13.31 13.34
CA TRP A 93 -7.75 14.68 12.80
C TRP A 93 -8.79 14.80 11.69
#